data_AF-R9IKS3-F1
#
_entry.id   AF-R9IKS3-F1
#
_cell.length_a   1.000
_cell.length_b   1.000
_cell.length_c   1.000
_cell.angle_alpha   90.00
_cell.angle_beta   90.00
_cell.angle_gamma   90.00
#
_symmetry.space_group_name_H-M   'P 1'
#
loop_
_entity.id
_entity.type
_entity.pdbx_description
1 polymer ?
#
loop_
_entity_poly.entity_id
_entity_poly.type
_entity_poly.pdbx_seq_one_letter_code
_entity_poly.pdbx_strand_id
1 'polypeptide(L)'
;MSSNKTLHELCDELGVTRRVIQGYEKAGLASATGRNKYIRLNLTIENNSDKDLSFTSGSMGYGCNAINGYMIQGGYMNADVSAGKNTNETIRFNLDELSVYGITKIADIQVGFRITDDSYDVIYQGMGKVKTSLEASYNYKVDTFAENLKSKAIEKLTGGSVNYYSEENLYDQSGVKIVSEALITNKDGEQVILIEIENDFSELVYCTTSDIALNKMIVYSALWTSDAVALHTRCVASLSPLSLLDERYWDLFGISEIGEISFTFAGTDGAWTEVTSPQEISIALKKKVSPVNNKGDEVYNENGIRIISKGLMEDTSEYSKDINMLFLVENNSSEIIEIDDSYDSLSVNGYMVGYMIGSREIPAGKCALVDVEIDDSSLQDSGIAGIAGITGIAETEMTFEIRDGNYNVIAEPTVLVKY
;
A
#
# COMPACT_ATOMS: atom_id res chain seq x y z
N MET A 1 -19.72 -14.58 25.39
CA MET A 1 -18.79 -15.73 25.47
C MET A 1 -18.93 -16.50 24.17
N SER A 2 -18.14 -16.15 23.14
CA SER A 2 -18.10 -16.89 21.89
C SER A 2 -17.08 -18.02 22.03
N SER A 3 -17.47 -19.27 21.82
CA SER A 3 -16.52 -20.38 21.78
C SER A 3 -15.94 -20.49 20.38
N ASN A 4 -14.61 -20.33 20.25
CA ASN A 4 -13.90 -20.54 18.98
C ASN A 4 -14.15 -21.97 18.47
N LYS A 5 -15.04 -22.13 17.49
CA LYS A 5 -15.22 -23.39 16.75
C LYS A 5 -13.92 -23.70 16.02
N THR A 6 -13.44 -24.92 16.16
CA THR A 6 -12.43 -25.46 15.24
C THR A 6 -13.08 -25.62 13.87
N LEU A 7 -12.30 -25.56 12.79
CA LEU A 7 -12.87 -25.87 11.50
C LEU A 7 -13.16 -27.37 11.30
N HIS A 8 -12.70 -28.28 12.17
CA HIS A 8 -13.26 -29.62 12.10
C HIS A 8 -14.77 -29.57 12.41
N GLU A 9 -15.18 -28.79 13.40
CA GLU A 9 -16.60 -28.56 13.72
C GLU A 9 -17.29 -27.73 12.63
N LEU A 10 -16.63 -26.71 12.05
CA LEU A 10 -17.18 -25.93 10.94
C LEU A 10 -17.33 -26.76 9.64
N CYS A 11 -16.45 -27.74 9.40
CA CYS A 11 -16.52 -28.64 8.24
C CYS A 11 -17.41 -29.86 8.47
N ASP A 12 -17.66 -30.29 9.70
CA ASP A 12 -18.65 -31.32 10.00
C ASP A 12 -20.09 -30.74 9.97
N GLU A 13 -20.23 -29.45 10.32
CA GLU A 13 -21.48 -28.68 10.17
C GLU A 13 -21.79 -28.32 8.71
N LEU A 14 -20.78 -28.34 7.81
CA LEU A 14 -20.89 -27.99 6.38
C LEU A 14 -20.49 -29.13 5.40
N GLY A 15 -20.10 -30.31 5.88
CA GLY A 15 -19.83 -31.52 5.08
C GLY A 15 -18.53 -31.60 4.24
N VAL A 16 -17.49 -30.78 4.49
CA VAL A 16 -16.34 -30.63 3.56
C VAL A 16 -15.04 -31.24 4.06
N THR A 17 -14.29 -31.98 3.21
CA THR A 17 -12.95 -32.53 3.53
C THR A 17 -11.86 -32.16 2.51
N ARG A 18 -10.58 -32.20 2.94
CA ARG A 18 -9.53 -31.27 2.49
C ARG A 18 -8.41 -31.87 1.63
N ARG A 19 -7.87 -31.10 0.65
CA ARG A 19 -6.41 -31.03 0.37
C ARG A 19 -5.96 -29.81 -0.50
N VAL A 20 -4.80 -29.23 -0.14
CA VAL A 20 -3.85 -28.41 -0.97
C VAL A 20 -4.21 -26.87 -1.09
N ILE A 21 -3.40 -25.90 -1.61
CA ILE A 21 -3.41 -24.42 -1.21
C ILE A 21 -3.31 -23.18 -2.24
N GLN A 22 -2.36 -22.99 -3.20
CA GLN A 22 -1.58 -21.75 -3.60
C GLN A 22 -1.77 -20.99 -5.00
N GLY A 23 -1.17 -19.76 -5.18
CA GLY A 23 -1.04 -18.70 -6.27
C GLY A 23 -0.73 -17.17 -5.91
N TYR A 24 0.32 -16.44 -6.41
CA TYR A 24 0.70 -14.98 -6.12
C TYR A 24 1.78 -14.46 -7.13
N GLU A 25 1.45 -14.01 -8.35
CA GLU A 25 2.47 -13.78 -9.41
C GLU A 25 2.88 -12.31 -9.69
N LYS A 26 2.76 -11.36 -8.75
CA LYS A 26 2.87 -9.90 -9.09
C LYS A 26 3.94 -9.03 -8.40
N ALA A 27 4.87 -9.58 -7.62
CA ALA A 27 5.91 -8.79 -6.93
C ALA A 27 7.34 -8.94 -7.49
N GLY A 28 7.53 -9.43 -8.72
CA GLY A 28 8.87 -9.65 -9.34
C GLY A 28 9.73 -10.77 -8.74
N LEU A 29 9.42 -11.23 -7.52
CA LEU A 29 10.13 -12.24 -6.74
C LEU A 29 9.98 -13.69 -7.26
N ALA A 30 10.44 -13.97 -8.48
CA ALA A 30 10.81 -15.32 -8.89
C ALA A 30 11.73 -15.35 -10.13
N SER A 31 12.62 -16.35 -10.15
CA SER A 31 12.75 -17.21 -11.33
C SER A 31 12.64 -18.66 -10.87
N ALA A 32 11.57 -19.35 -11.28
CA ALA A 32 11.33 -20.74 -10.93
C ALA A 32 10.89 -21.52 -12.18
N THR A 33 11.80 -22.32 -12.72
CA THR A 33 11.56 -23.16 -13.89
C THR A 33 10.72 -24.39 -13.52
N GLY A 34 9.37 -24.30 -13.62
CA GLY A 34 8.54 -25.51 -13.64
C GLY A 34 7.09 -25.42 -13.10
N ARG A 35 6.15 -25.02 -13.95
CA ARG A 35 4.70 -25.41 -14.05
C ARG A 35 3.76 -25.44 -12.82
N ASN A 36 4.19 -25.38 -11.56
CA ASN A 36 3.30 -25.41 -10.38
C ASN A 36 3.70 -24.35 -9.34
N LYS A 37 3.43 -23.06 -9.65
CA LYS A 37 3.42 -21.95 -8.66
C LYS A 37 2.17 -21.97 -7.75
N TYR A 38 1.42 -23.07 -7.81
CA TYR A 38 0.05 -23.19 -7.35
C TYR A 38 -0.19 -24.65 -6.90
N ILE A 39 0.06 -24.97 -5.62
CA ILE A 39 -0.71 -25.96 -4.83
C ILE A 39 -2.22 -25.46 -4.89
N ARG A 40 -3.33 -26.14 -4.51
CA ARG A 40 -4.74 -25.64 -4.72
C ARG A 40 -5.75 -26.07 -3.65
N LEU A 41 -6.51 -25.13 -3.07
CA LEU A 41 -7.60 -25.43 -2.11
C LEU A 41 -8.92 -25.59 -2.85
N ASN A 42 -9.29 -26.84 -3.12
CA ASN A 42 -10.57 -27.16 -3.76
C ASN A 42 -11.69 -27.20 -2.71
N LEU A 43 -12.85 -26.64 -3.04
CA LEU A 43 -14.02 -26.53 -2.17
C LEU A 43 -15.26 -26.99 -2.93
N THR A 44 -16.22 -27.59 -2.23
CA THR A 44 -17.60 -27.69 -2.68
C THR A 44 -18.41 -26.69 -1.87
N ILE A 45 -19.16 -25.83 -2.55
CA ILE A 45 -20.04 -24.82 -1.94
C ILE A 45 -21.46 -25.29 -2.19
N GLU A 46 -22.27 -25.42 -1.13
CA GLU A 46 -23.66 -25.87 -1.22
C GLU A 46 -24.59 -24.77 -0.70
N ASN A 47 -25.36 -24.15 -1.60
CA ASN A 47 -26.40 -23.20 -1.21
C ASN A 47 -27.68 -23.99 -0.88
N ASN A 48 -27.82 -24.34 0.39
CA ASN A 48 -29.01 -25.01 0.93
C ASN A 48 -30.12 -24.01 1.37
N SER A 49 -30.04 -22.73 0.99
CA SER A 49 -31.08 -21.72 1.24
C SER A 49 -32.13 -21.65 0.14
N ASP A 50 -33.16 -20.81 0.34
CA ASP A 50 -34.23 -20.49 -0.61
C ASP A 50 -33.93 -19.24 -1.47
N LYS A 51 -32.76 -18.62 -1.30
CA LYS A 51 -32.26 -17.49 -2.10
C LYS A 51 -31.10 -17.90 -2.99
N ASP A 52 -30.88 -17.17 -4.08
CA ASP A 52 -29.61 -17.20 -4.80
C ASP A 52 -28.57 -16.39 -3.99
N LEU A 53 -27.32 -16.87 -3.93
CA LEU A 53 -26.27 -16.31 -3.07
C LEU A 53 -24.93 -16.21 -3.80
N SER A 54 -24.22 -15.11 -3.60
CA SER A 54 -22.84 -14.91 -4.07
C SER A 54 -21.85 -15.16 -2.93
N PHE A 55 -20.91 -16.08 -3.13
CA PHE A 55 -19.89 -16.45 -2.15
C PHE A 55 -18.55 -15.86 -2.58
N THR A 56 -17.94 -15.00 -1.75
CA THR A 56 -16.69 -14.32 -2.08
C THR A 56 -15.62 -14.49 -0.98
N SER A 57 -14.37 -14.68 -1.40
CA SER A 57 -13.15 -14.77 -0.55
C SER A 57 -12.03 -13.95 -1.19
N GLY A 58 -11.13 -13.38 -0.38
CA GLY A 58 -9.91 -12.71 -0.87
C GLY A 58 -10.18 -11.56 -1.83
N SER A 59 -11.25 -10.79 -1.59
CA SER A 59 -11.61 -9.60 -2.38
C SER A 59 -11.11 -8.32 -1.70
N MET A 60 -11.04 -7.21 -2.44
CA MET A 60 -10.60 -5.90 -1.94
C MET A 60 -11.38 -5.41 -0.70
N GLY A 61 -12.61 -5.88 -0.48
CA GLY A 61 -13.41 -5.53 0.71
C GLY A 61 -13.28 -6.52 1.88
N TYR A 62 -12.70 -7.71 1.69
CA TYR A 62 -12.58 -8.73 2.75
C TYR A 62 -11.43 -9.73 2.48
N GLY A 63 -10.18 -9.27 2.64
CA GLY A 63 -8.95 -10.04 2.47
C GLY A 63 -8.58 -10.96 3.65
N CYS A 64 -9.53 -11.61 4.33
CA CYS A 64 -9.28 -12.32 5.60
C CYS A 64 -8.70 -13.75 5.47
N ASN A 65 -7.86 -13.98 4.47
CA ASN A 65 -7.18 -15.26 4.23
C ASN A 65 -5.87 -15.33 5.03
N ALA A 66 -5.57 -16.50 5.63
CA ALA A 66 -4.31 -16.72 6.35
C ALA A 66 -3.75 -18.13 6.12
N ILE A 67 -2.43 -18.32 6.17
CA ILE A 67 -1.78 -19.65 6.16
C ILE A 67 -0.80 -19.70 7.32
N ASN A 68 -0.91 -20.72 8.18
CA ASN A 68 -0.11 -20.86 9.40
C ASN A 68 -0.18 -19.65 10.37
N GLY A 69 -1.20 -18.79 10.26
CA GLY A 69 -1.27 -17.55 11.02
C GLY A 69 -0.61 -16.33 10.37
N TYR A 70 -0.07 -16.43 9.16
CA TYR A 70 0.28 -15.26 8.34
C TYR A 70 -0.88 -14.92 7.41
N MET A 71 -1.30 -13.66 7.37
CA MET A 71 -2.28 -13.12 6.42
C MET A 71 -1.73 -13.16 5.00
N ILE A 72 -2.64 -13.25 4.04
CA ILE A 72 -2.36 -13.68 2.68
C ILE A 72 -3.11 -12.76 1.73
N GLN A 73 -2.40 -11.97 0.92
CA GLN A 73 -3.01 -11.03 -0.03
C GLN A 73 -3.72 -11.73 -1.21
N GLY A 74 -3.45 -13.02 -1.41
CA GLY A 74 -4.04 -13.86 -2.46
C GLY A 74 -5.32 -14.60 -2.03
N GLY A 75 -5.73 -15.56 -2.85
CA GLY A 75 -6.90 -16.41 -2.56
C GLY A 75 -8.25 -15.83 -2.93
N TYR A 76 -8.30 -15.01 -3.99
CA TYR A 76 -9.56 -14.60 -4.58
C TYR A 76 -10.39 -15.81 -5.03
N MET A 77 -11.67 -15.78 -4.70
CA MET A 77 -12.71 -16.66 -5.25
C MET A 77 -14.03 -15.90 -5.20
N ASN A 78 -14.82 -15.99 -6.26
CA ASN A 78 -16.20 -15.56 -6.30
C ASN A 78 -17.02 -16.62 -7.04
N ALA A 79 -18.18 -16.97 -6.50
CA ALA A 79 -19.10 -17.92 -7.12
C ALA A 79 -20.55 -17.60 -6.74
N ASP A 80 -21.39 -17.43 -7.76
CA ASP A 80 -22.83 -17.29 -7.62
C ASP A 80 -23.48 -18.69 -7.66
N VAL A 81 -24.29 -18.99 -6.65
CA VAL A 81 -24.87 -20.32 -6.45
C VAL A 81 -26.36 -20.16 -6.18
N SER A 82 -27.20 -20.63 -7.11
CA SER A 82 -28.66 -20.53 -6.94
C SER A 82 -29.22 -21.38 -5.80
N ALA A 83 -30.44 -21.06 -5.36
CA ALA A 83 -31.14 -21.78 -4.30
C ALA A 83 -31.19 -23.30 -4.53
N GLY A 84 -30.79 -24.06 -3.51
CA GLY A 84 -30.69 -25.52 -3.55
C GLY A 84 -29.74 -26.05 -4.64
N LYS A 85 -28.61 -25.38 -4.88
CA LYS A 85 -27.56 -25.79 -5.85
C LYS A 85 -26.18 -25.80 -5.21
N ASN A 86 -25.27 -26.52 -5.86
CA ASN A 86 -23.90 -26.69 -5.41
C ASN A 86 -22.93 -26.32 -6.57
N THR A 87 -21.76 -25.77 -6.24
CA THR A 87 -20.64 -25.57 -7.18
C THR A 87 -19.34 -26.14 -6.59
N ASN A 88 -18.32 -26.30 -7.43
CA ASN A 88 -16.97 -26.72 -7.02
C ASN A 88 -15.95 -25.63 -7.39
N GLU A 89 -15.35 -25.01 -6.38
CA GLU A 89 -14.45 -23.87 -6.53
C GLU A 89 -13.00 -24.20 -6.18
N THR A 90 -12.06 -23.30 -6.49
CA THR A 90 -10.64 -23.47 -6.19
C THR A 90 -9.94 -22.17 -5.80
N ILE A 91 -9.51 -22.09 -4.55
CA ILE A 91 -8.73 -20.98 -3.98
C ILE A 91 -7.20 -21.22 -4.16
N ARG A 92 -6.44 -20.12 -4.31
CA ARG A 92 -5.02 -20.08 -4.74
C ARG A 92 -4.22 -18.89 -4.08
N PHE A 93 -3.22 -19.15 -3.21
CA PHE A 93 -2.22 -18.21 -2.58
C PHE A 93 -0.70 -18.72 -2.50
N ASN A 94 0.29 -18.28 -3.32
CA ASN A 94 1.52 -18.95 -3.98
C ASN A 94 2.52 -19.75 -3.13
N LEU A 95 3.42 -20.44 -3.84
CA LEU A 95 4.82 -20.62 -3.41
C LEU A 95 5.54 -19.30 -3.14
N ASP A 96 5.60 -18.36 -4.08
CA ASP A 96 6.44 -17.14 -4.03
C ASP A 96 6.28 -16.31 -2.72
N GLU A 97 5.15 -15.65 -2.42
CA GLU A 97 4.98 -14.93 -1.12
C GLU A 97 4.92 -15.86 0.12
N LEU A 98 4.48 -17.13 0.02
CA LEU A 98 4.67 -18.07 1.15
C LEU A 98 6.16 -18.34 1.42
N SER A 99 6.99 -18.32 0.39
CA SER A 99 8.44 -18.46 0.49
C SER A 99 9.10 -17.17 1.00
N VAL A 100 8.46 -16.01 0.84
CA VAL A 100 8.82 -14.75 1.55
C VAL A 100 8.54 -14.89 3.04
N TYR A 101 7.41 -15.50 3.43
CA TYR A 101 7.04 -15.73 4.83
C TYR A 101 7.74 -16.93 5.50
N GLY A 102 8.65 -17.62 4.79
CA GLY A 102 9.33 -18.83 5.29
C GLY A 102 8.44 -20.08 5.40
N ILE A 103 7.23 -20.04 4.84
CA ILE A 103 6.21 -21.09 4.97
C ILE A 103 6.51 -22.25 4.01
N THR A 104 7.30 -23.21 4.52
CA THR A 104 7.70 -24.44 3.80
C THR A 104 6.80 -25.65 4.07
N LYS A 105 5.87 -25.54 5.03
CA LYS A 105 4.91 -26.57 5.46
C LYS A 105 3.60 -25.88 5.76
N ILE A 106 2.45 -26.48 5.44
CA ILE A 106 1.14 -25.91 5.80
C ILE A 106 0.49 -26.74 6.91
N ALA A 107 0.30 -26.11 8.06
CA ALA A 107 -0.49 -26.57 9.19
C ALA A 107 -1.97 -26.28 8.97
N ASP A 108 -2.30 -25.02 8.66
CA ASP A 108 -3.66 -24.56 8.43
C ASP A 108 -3.78 -23.53 7.30
N ILE A 109 -5.02 -23.35 6.82
CA ILE A 109 -5.41 -22.26 5.91
C ILE A 109 -6.69 -21.68 6.48
N GLN A 110 -6.67 -20.43 6.89
CA GLN A 110 -7.85 -19.64 7.14
C GLN A 110 -8.36 -19.06 5.82
N VAL A 111 -9.68 -19.14 5.61
CA VAL A 111 -10.37 -18.49 4.50
C VAL A 111 -11.41 -17.55 5.08
N GLY A 112 -11.38 -16.29 4.65
CA GLY A 112 -12.41 -15.30 4.96
C GLY A 112 -13.50 -15.32 3.89
N PHE A 113 -14.74 -15.59 4.28
CA PHE A 113 -15.90 -15.54 3.39
C PHE A 113 -16.77 -14.33 3.69
N ARG A 114 -17.21 -13.65 2.63
CA ARG A 114 -18.35 -12.73 2.61
C ARG A 114 -19.39 -13.33 1.67
N ILE A 115 -20.61 -13.52 2.15
CA ILE A 115 -21.74 -14.08 1.40
C ILE A 115 -22.83 -13.02 1.33
N THR A 116 -23.32 -12.73 0.12
CA THR A 116 -24.44 -11.82 -0.12
C THR A 116 -25.56 -12.50 -0.88
N ASP A 117 -26.77 -11.95 -0.81
CA ASP A 117 -27.84 -12.28 -1.76
C ASP A 117 -27.84 -11.32 -2.98
N ASP A 118 -28.82 -11.51 -3.87
CA ASP A 118 -29.00 -10.72 -5.11
C ASP A 118 -29.17 -9.20 -4.88
N SER A 119 -29.51 -8.76 -3.66
CA SER A 119 -29.61 -7.33 -3.31
C SER A 119 -28.29 -6.76 -2.77
N TYR A 120 -27.22 -7.56 -2.77
CA TYR A 120 -25.92 -7.29 -2.13
C TYR A 120 -25.96 -7.19 -0.59
N ASP A 121 -27.07 -7.57 0.04
CA ASP A 121 -27.19 -7.64 1.51
C ASP A 121 -26.26 -8.73 2.06
N VAL A 122 -25.50 -8.41 3.11
CA VAL A 122 -24.55 -9.35 3.74
C VAL A 122 -25.31 -10.37 4.59
N ILE A 123 -25.33 -11.62 4.12
CA ILE A 123 -25.94 -12.76 4.82
C ILE A 123 -24.95 -13.36 5.83
N TYR A 124 -23.65 -13.38 5.50
CA TYR A 124 -22.59 -13.86 6.38
C TYR A 124 -21.26 -13.16 6.07
N GLN A 125 -20.49 -12.87 7.12
CA GLN A 125 -19.10 -12.45 7.00
C GLN A 125 -18.31 -13.07 8.15
N GLY A 126 -17.24 -13.82 7.84
CA GLY A 126 -16.47 -14.54 8.85
C GLY A 126 -15.39 -15.46 8.29
N MET A 127 -14.64 -16.11 9.18
CA MET A 127 -13.42 -16.85 8.86
C MET A 127 -13.52 -18.33 9.25
N GLY A 128 -12.99 -19.22 8.39
CA GLY A 128 -12.90 -20.66 8.66
C GLY A 128 -11.48 -21.21 8.47
N LYS A 129 -10.95 -21.96 9.45
CA LYS A 129 -9.56 -22.46 9.50
C LYS A 129 -9.33 -23.94 9.10
N VAL A 130 -9.35 -24.23 7.79
CA VAL A 130 -8.66 -25.36 7.15
C VAL A 130 -7.57 -26.11 7.99
N LYS A 131 -7.72 -27.32 8.58
CA LYS A 131 -6.60 -28.03 9.31
C LYS A 131 -5.93 -29.17 8.50
N THR A 132 -4.60 -29.34 8.56
CA THR A 132 -3.86 -30.46 7.92
C THR A 132 -3.38 -31.48 8.96
N SER A 133 -2.82 -32.60 8.49
CA SER A 133 -2.12 -33.57 9.34
C SER A 133 -0.85 -33.04 10.02
N LEU A 134 -0.40 -31.81 9.73
CA LEU A 134 0.76 -31.18 10.36
C LEU A 134 0.39 -30.27 11.54
N GLU A 135 -0.87 -29.83 11.64
CA GLU A 135 -1.32 -28.79 12.57
C GLU A 135 -0.99 -29.09 14.04
N ALA A 136 -1.29 -30.31 14.51
CA ALA A 136 -1.00 -30.74 15.87
C ALA A 136 0.51 -30.79 16.23
N SER A 137 1.41 -30.63 15.25
CA SER A 137 2.86 -30.61 15.43
C SER A 137 3.52 -29.28 15.04
N TYR A 138 2.72 -28.29 14.62
CA TYR A 138 3.23 -27.01 14.13
C TYR A 138 3.44 -26.03 15.28
N ASN A 139 4.58 -25.33 15.27
CA ASN A 139 4.92 -24.36 16.30
C ASN A 139 4.61 -22.94 15.83
N TYR A 140 3.38 -22.49 16.06
CA TYR A 140 2.91 -21.13 15.77
C TYR A 140 3.67 -20.01 16.50
N LYS A 141 4.57 -20.34 17.45
CA LYS A 141 5.45 -19.37 18.12
C LYS A 141 6.75 -19.10 17.34
N VAL A 142 6.99 -19.81 16.25
CA VAL A 142 8.12 -19.52 15.36
C VAL A 142 7.69 -18.44 14.39
N ASP A 143 8.35 -17.30 14.49
CA ASP A 143 8.31 -16.24 13.50
C ASP A 143 9.10 -16.68 12.26
N THR A 144 8.37 -17.28 11.30
CA THR A 144 9.00 -17.83 10.09
C THR A 144 9.43 -16.75 9.12
N PHE A 145 8.83 -15.55 9.16
CA PHE A 145 9.25 -14.39 8.37
C PHE A 145 10.60 -13.87 8.86
N ALA A 146 10.72 -13.58 10.17
CA ALA A 146 11.97 -13.20 10.81
C ALA A 146 13.09 -14.23 10.59
N GLU A 147 12.80 -15.53 10.78
CA GLU A 147 13.80 -16.59 10.53
C GLU A 147 14.25 -16.65 9.05
N ASN A 148 13.34 -16.41 8.10
CA ASN A 148 13.65 -16.40 6.66
C ASN A 148 14.57 -15.23 6.25
N LEU A 149 14.34 -14.05 6.85
CA LEU A 149 15.17 -12.86 6.71
C LEU A 149 16.55 -13.06 7.36
N LYS A 150 16.60 -13.42 8.66
CA LYS A 150 17.83 -13.65 9.42
C LYS A 150 18.72 -14.73 8.82
N SER A 151 18.13 -15.80 8.27
CA SER A 151 18.87 -16.89 7.61
C SER A 151 19.29 -16.59 6.17
N LYS A 152 18.87 -15.46 5.60
CA LYS A 152 19.05 -15.09 4.18
C LYS A 152 18.56 -16.19 3.22
N ALA A 153 17.53 -16.94 3.63
CA ALA A 153 16.93 -17.95 2.77
C ALA A 153 16.13 -17.30 1.63
N ILE A 154 15.49 -16.15 1.89
CA ILE A 154 14.83 -15.33 0.88
C ILE A 154 15.77 -14.89 -0.27
N GLU A 155 17.01 -14.50 0.02
CA GLU A 155 17.99 -14.08 -0.99
C GLU A 155 18.25 -15.18 -2.03
N LYS A 156 18.34 -16.43 -1.57
CA LYS A 156 18.57 -17.62 -2.42
C LYS A 156 17.35 -18.00 -3.25
N LEU A 157 16.14 -17.67 -2.77
CA LEU A 157 14.88 -17.96 -3.42
C LEU A 157 14.55 -16.94 -4.51
N THR A 158 14.84 -15.66 -4.27
CA THR A 158 14.43 -14.55 -5.13
C THR A 158 15.53 -14.05 -6.05
N GLY A 159 16.81 -14.27 -5.70
CA GLY A 159 17.96 -13.64 -6.34
C GLY A 159 18.23 -12.20 -5.87
N GLY A 160 17.45 -11.69 -4.91
CA GLY A 160 17.61 -10.37 -4.30
C GLY A 160 18.48 -10.36 -3.05
N SER A 161 18.46 -9.25 -2.32
CA SER A 161 19.19 -9.05 -1.05
C SER A 161 18.29 -8.52 0.06
N VAL A 162 18.56 -8.92 1.30
CA VAL A 162 18.08 -8.23 2.51
C VAL A 162 19.10 -7.16 2.87
N ASN A 163 18.72 -5.89 2.66
CA ASN A 163 19.57 -4.71 2.79
C ASN A 163 19.52 -4.09 4.19
N TYR A 164 18.37 -4.24 4.86
CA TYR A 164 18.11 -3.82 6.23
C TYR A 164 17.16 -4.84 6.88
N TYR A 165 17.33 -5.09 8.16
CA TYR A 165 16.42 -5.87 8.98
C TYR A 165 16.52 -5.45 10.44
N SER A 166 15.38 -5.36 11.12
CA SER A 166 15.27 -5.01 12.53
C SER A 166 14.06 -5.75 13.15
N GLU A 167 14.09 -5.84 14.47
CA GLU A 167 13.06 -6.44 15.34
C GLU A 167 12.67 -5.42 16.42
N GLU A 168 12.75 -4.14 16.08
CA GLU A 168 12.36 -3.04 16.96
C GLU A 168 10.83 -2.95 16.98
N ASN A 169 10.26 -2.89 18.18
CA ASN A 169 8.83 -2.64 18.31
C ASN A 169 8.59 -1.14 18.06
N LEU A 170 8.16 -0.83 16.83
CA LEU A 170 7.90 0.55 16.39
C LEU A 170 6.50 1.05 16.82
N TYR A 171 5.59 0.13 17.14
CA TYR A 171 4.21 0.41 17.53
C TYR A 171 3.67 -0.72 18.41
N ASP A 172 3.04 -0.39 19.54
CA ASP A 172 2.33 -1.34 20.42
C ASP A 172 1.15 -0.62 21.08
N GLN A 173 -0.05 -0.80 20.53
CA GLN A 173 -1.28 -0.20 21.06
C GLN A 173 -2.43 -1.22 20.97
N SER A 174 -3.21 -1.37 22.05
CA SER A 174 -4.37 -2.29 22.13
C SER A 174 -4.14 -3.75 21.68
N GLY A 175 -2.89 -4.22 21.61
CA GLY A 175 -2.55 -5.55 21.09
C GLY A 175 -2.24 -5.60 19.58
N VAL A 176 -2.34 -4.48 18.87
CA VAL A 176 -1.82 -4.30 17.50
C VAL A 176 -0.37 -3.83 17.60
N LYS A 177 0.55 -4.51 16.93
CA LYS A 177 1.98 -4.21 17.01
C LYS A 177 2.66 -4.19 15.65
N ILE A 178 3.68 -3.36 15.48
CA ILE A 178 4.73 -3.56 14.46
C ILE A 178 5.90 -4.27 15.16
N VAL A 179 6.27 -5.46 14.68
CA VAL A 179 7.19 -6.38 15.38
C VAL A 179 8.51 -6.65 14.66
N SER A 180 8.55 -6.46 13.34
CA SER A 180 9.78 -6.50 12.55
C SER A 180 9.64 -5.70 11.26
N GLU A 181 10.76 -5.24 10.72
CA GLU A 181 10.80 -4.43 9.50
C GLU A 181 12.06 -4.71 8.68
N ALA A 182 11.95 -4.65 7.35
CA ALA A 182 13.03 -5.01 6.43
C ALA A 182 13.05 -4.13 5.18
N LEU A 183 14.25 -3.84 4.65
CA LEU A 183 14.43 -3.38 3.26
C LEU A 183 14.97 -4.53 2.44
N ILE A 184 14.27 -4.86 1.35
CA ILE A 184 14.67 -5.89 0.40
C ILE A 184 14.83 -5.26 -0.98
N THR A 185 15.93 -5.59 -1.66
CA THR A 185 16.13 -5.29 -3.08
C THR A 185 15.91 -6.58 -3.86
N ASN A 186 15.08 -6.57 -4.91
CA ASN A 186 14.89 -7.74 -5.76
C ASN A 186 16.05 -7.91 -6.77
N LYS A 187 16.00 -8.97 -7.57
CA LYS A 187 17.03 -9.30 -8.58
C LYS A 187 17.19 -8.23 -9.67
N ASP A 188 16.16 -7.41 -9.89
CA ASP A 188 16.07 -6.40 -10.95
C ASP A 188 16.45 -5.00 -10.43
N GLY A 189 16.72 -4.86 -9.12
CA GLY A 189 17.17 -3.62 -8.46
C GLY A 189 16.09 -2.86 -7.71
N GLU A 190 14.82 -3.27 -7.83
CA GLU A 190 13.69 -2.59 -7.18
C GLU A 190 13.72 -2.82 -5.67
N GLN A 191 13.39 -1.77 -4.90
CA GLN A 191 13.36 -1.81 -3.45
C GLN A 191 11.93 -1.88 -2.90
N VAL A 192 11.75 -2.70 -1.86
CA VAL A 192 10.52 -2.76 -1.07
C VAL A 192 10.85 -2.78 0.42
N ILE A 193 10.08 -2.03 1.19
CA ILE A 193 10.11 -2.04 2.64
C ILE A 193 8.96 -2.91 3.11
N LEU A 194 9.26 -3.93 3.91
CA LEU A 194 8.28 -4.84 4.50
C LEU A 194 8.13 -4.52 5.99
N ILE A 195 6.90 -4.50 6.47
CA ILE A 195 6.54 -4.23 7.86
C ILE A 195 5.69 -5.41 8.35
N GLU A 196 6.15 -6.11 9.37
CA GLU A 196 5.40 -7.19 10.00
C GLU A 196 4.54 -6.65 11.14
N ILE A 197 3.23 -6.88 11.01
CA ILE A 197 2.20 -6.42 11.92
C ILE A 197 1.64 -7.66 12.65
N GLU A 198 1.55 -7.62 13.98
CA GLU A 198 0.93 -8.67 14.79
C GLU A 198 -0.39 -8.16 15.39
N ASN A 199 -1.46 -8.95 15.30
CA ASN A 199 -2.74 -8.63 15.94
C ASN A 199 -3.08 -9.63 17.06
N ASP A 200 -2.85 -9.21 18.31
CA ASP A 200 -3.31 -9.89 19.53
C ASP A 200 -4.66 -9.37 20.05
N PHE A 201 -5.28 -8.39 19.38
CA PHE A 201 -6.61 -7.89 19.74
C PHE A 201 -7.68 -8.98 19.56
N SER A 202 -8.81 -8.82 20.24
CA SER A 202 -9.89 -9.82 20.24
C SER A 202 -10.69 -9.89 18.93
N GLU A 203 -10.46 -8.96 18.00
CA GLU A 203 -11.24 -8.79 16.78
C GLU A 203 -10.33 -8.54 15.56
N LEU A 204 -10.92 -8.55 14.37
CA LEU A 204 -10.27 -8.16 13.12
C LEU A 204 -9.92 -6.67 13.17
N VAL A 205 -8.69 -6.31 12.85
CA VAL A 205 -8.24 -4.92 12.73
C VAL A 205 -7.78 -4.66 11.30
N TYR A 206 -8.16 -3.51 10.76
CA TYR A 206 -7.64 -2.97 9.51
C TYR A 206 -6.51 -2.00 9.85
N CYS A 207 -5.27 -2.41 9.58
CA CYS A 207 -4.08 -1.64 9.87
C CYS A 207 -3.75 -0.73 8.69
N THR A 208 -3.74 0.58 8.93
CA THR A 208 -3.63 1.60 7.89
C THR A 208 -2.24 2.23 7.85
N THR A 209 -1.75 2.51 6.65
CA THR A 209 -0.57 3.37 6.43
C THR A 209 -0.96 4.62 5.66
N SER A 210 -0.46 5.79 6.06
CA SER A 210 -0.66 7.08 5.38
C SER A 210 0.57 7.98 5.54
N ASP A 211 0.52 9.20 4.97
CA ASP A 211 1.46 10.30 5.27
C ASP A 211 2.94 9.93 5.08
N ILE A 212 3.24 9.30 3.94
CA ILE A 212 4.52 8.70 3.66
C ILE A 212 5.53 9.77 3.25
N ALA A 213 6.68 9.78 3.93
CA ALA A 213 7.81 10.62 3.63
C ALA A 213 9.08 9.81 3.35
N LEU A 214 9.86 10.24 2.35
CA LEU A 214 11.17 9.70 2.02
C LEU A 214 12.23 10.76 2.35
N ASN A 215 13.23 10.41 3.15
CA ASN A 215 14.27 11.34 3.62
C ASN A 215 13.71 12.66 4.21
N LYS A 216 12.57 12.59 4.91
CA LYS A 216 11.83 13.72 5.54
C LYS A 216 11.10 14.66 4.58
N MET A 217 11.05 14.33 3.29
CA MET A 217 10.14 14.95 2.33
C MET A 217 8.88 14.09 2.22
N ILE A 218 7.71 14.66 2.54
CA ILE A 218 6.41 14.02 2.31
C ILE A 218 6.23 13.84 0.80
N VAL A 219 5.91 12.62 0.38
CA VAL A 219 5.65 12.28 -1.03
C VAL A 219 4.22 11.81 -1.25
N TYR A 220 3.51 11.44 -0.18
CA TYR A 220 2.13 10.97 -0.23
C TYR A 220 1.38 11.33 1.07
N SER A 221 0.25 12.04 1.01
CA SER A 221 -0.52 12.51 2.18
C SER A 221 -1.92 11.86 2.30
N ALA A 222 -2.10 10.66 1.75
CA ALA A 222 -3.38 9.95 1.77
C ALA A 222 -3.24 8.53 2.33
N LEU A 223 -4.36 7.80 2.44
CA LEU A 223 -4.37 6.38 2.81
C LEU A 223 -3.68 5.54 1.72
N TRP A 224 -2.57 4.91 2.06
CA TRP A 224 -1.78 4.07 1.16
C TRP A 224 -2.21 2.60 1.18
N THR A 225 -2.24 1.96 2.36
CA THR A 225 -2.84 0.62 2.55
C THR A 225 -3.80 0.58 3.72
N SER A 226 -4.70 -0.41 3.68
CA SER A 226 -5.58 -0.81 4.78
C SER A 226 -5.59 -2.34 4.83
N ASP A 227 -4.62 -2.90 5.56
CA ASP A 227 -4.35 -4.33 5.60
C ASP A 227 -5.20 -5.02 6.67
N ALA A 228 -6.00 -6.00 6.25
CA ALA A 228 -6.84 -6.78 7.15
C ALA A 228 -6.00 -7.78 7.95
N VAL A 229 -5.90 -7.60 9.27
CA VAL A 229 -5.14 -8.48 10.18
C VAL A 229 -6.09 -9.20 11.14
N ALA A 230 -6.31 -10.49 10.92
CA ALA A 230 -7.20 -11.29 11.74
C ALA A 230 -6.64 -11.51 13.16
N LEU A 231 -7.52 -11.79 14.13
CA LEU A 231 -7.10 -12.12 15.50
C LEU A 231 -6.07 -13.26 15.55
N HIS A 232 -5.01 -13.07 16.33
CA HIS A 232 -3.89 -14.00 16.49
C HIS A 232 -3.22 -14.39 15.15
N THR A 233 -3.10 -13.42 14.25
CA THR A 233 -2.35 -13.54 12.99
C THR A 233 -1.34 -12.41 12.82
N ARG A 234 -0.44 -12.60 11.86
CA ARG A 234 0.56 -11.63 11.42
C ARG A 234 0.30 -11.22 9.99
N CYS A 235 0.46 -9.95 9.64
CA CYS A 235 0.41 -9.48 8.27
C CYS A 235 1.76 -8.87 7.90
N VAL A 236 2.20 -9.06 6.65
CA VAL A 236 3.40 -8.37 6.13
C VAL A 236 2.93 -7.34 5.11
N ALA A 237 2.81 -6.09 5.54
CA ALA A 237 2.51 -4.95 4.68
C ALA A 237 3.76 -4.51 3.91
N SER A 238 3.57 -3.81 2.79
CA SER A 238 4.68 -3.38 1.91
C SER A 238 4.57 -1.93 1.45
N LEU A 239 5.68 -1.19 1.56
CA LEU A 239 5.86 0.15 1.00
C LEU A 239 6.96 0.10 -0.07
N SER A 240 6.67 0.53 -1.31
CA SER A 240 7.62 0.50 -2.42
C SER A 240 8.07 1.93 -2.77
N PRO A 241 9.31 2.36 -2.45
CA PRO A 241 9.76 3.74 -2.68
C PRO A 241 9.63 4.21 -4.14
N LEU A 242 9.87 3.34 -5.13
CA LEU A 242 9.71 3.67 -6.55
C LEU A 242 8.25 3.85 -6.98
N SER A 243 7.28 3.35 -6.20
CA SER A 243 5.86 3.61 -6.39
C SER A 243 5.37 4.89 -5.68
N LEU A 244 6.25 5.53 -4.91
CA LEU A 244 5.99 6.74 -4.12
C LEU A 244 6.74 7.97 -4.66
N LEU A 245 7.94 7.75 -5.23
CA LEU A 245 8.77 8.80 -5.82
C LEU A 245 9.67 8.21 -6.91
N ASP A 246 9.46 8.67 -8.14
CA ASP A 246 10.25 8.27 -9.30
C ASP A 246 11.75 8.62 -9.11
N GLU A 247 12.64 7.69 -9.47
CA GLU A 247 14.09 7.87 -9.33
C GLU A 247 14.64 9.06 -10.13
N ARG A 248 13.97 9.47 -11.22
CA ARG A 248 14.31 10.64 -12.02
C ARG A 248 14.20 11.94 -11.21
N TYR A 249 13.34 11.97 -10.20
CA TYR A 249 13.12 13.16 -9.36
C TYR A 249 14.17 13.26 -8.24
N TRP A 250 14.82 12.16 -7.88
CA TRP A 250 15.63 12.05 -6.66
C TRP A 250 16.75 13.10 -6.56
N ASP A 251 17.49 13.35 -7.64
CA ASP A 251 18.56 14.36 -7.70
C ASP A 251 18.04 15.79 -7.45
N LEU A 252 16.83 16.12 -7.92
CA LEU A 252 16.20 17.43 -7.70
C LEU A 252 15.93 17.69 -6.21
N PHE A 253 15.66 16.62 -5.45
CA PHE A 253 15.39 16.64 -4.02
C PHE A 253 16.58 16.19 -3.15
N GLY A 254 17.75 15.92 -3.75
CA GLY A 254 18.98 15.58 -3.02
C GLY A 254 19.01 14.15 -2.45
N ILE A 255 18.16 13.27 -3.00
CA ILE A 255 18.10 11.85 -2.66
C ILE A 255 19.10 11.11 -3.56
N SER A 256 20.03 10.37 -2.97
CA SER A 256 20.90 9.43 -3.69
C SER A 256 20.69 7.98 -3.26
N GLU A 257 20.01 7.80 -2.13
CA GLU A 257 19.53 6.55 -1.56
C GLU A 257 18.43 6.89 -0.54
N ILE A 258 17.52 5.95 -0.25
CA ILE A 258 16.57 6.09 0.85
C ILE A 258 17.32 5.85 2.17
N GLY A 259 17.47 6.92 2.95
CA GLY A 259 18.10 6.93 4.26
C GLY A 259 17.11 6.71 5.40
N GLU A 260 15.87 7.16 5.21
CA GLU A 260 14.77 7.07 6.16
C GLU A 260 13.45 7.05 5.39
N ILE A 261 12.51 6.21 5.84
CA ILE A 261 11.09 6.35 5.50
C ILE A 261 10.33 6.71 6.79
N SER A 262 9.33 7.57 6.70
CA SER A 262 8.30 7.70 7.73
C SER A 262 6.90 7.59 7.14
N PHE A 263 5.93 7.23 7.97
CA PHE A 263 4.52 7.06 7.63
C PHE A 263 3.69 7.12 8.92
N THR A 264 2.44 7.56 8.84
CA THR A 264 1.46 7.38 9.92
C THR A 264 0.96 5.95 9.92
N PHE A 265 0.90 5.32 11.10
CA PHE A 265 0.29 3.99 11.31
C PHE A 265 -0.87 4.09 12.29
N ALA A 266 -1.98 3.41 11.99
CA ALA A 266 -3.14 3.28 12.86
C ALA A 266 -3.86 1.95 12.66
N GLY A 267 -4.76 1.60 13.59
CA GLY A 267 -5.63 0.44 13.51
C GLY A 267 -7.09 0.87 13.58
N THR A 268 -7.91 0.33 12.68
CA THR A 268 -9.35 0.65 12.59
C THR A 268 -10.21 -0.61 12.55
N ASP A 269 -11.50 -0.47 12.87
CA ASP A 269 -12.50 -1.53 12.67
C ASP A 269 -13.06 -1.52 11.24
N GLY A 270 -13.95 -2.46 10.92
CA GLY A 270 -14.61 -2.54 9.61
C GLY A 270 -15.57 -1.38 9.28
N ALA A 271 -15.75 -0.43 10.19
CA ALA A 271 -16.52 0.80 10.00
C ALA A 271 -15.62 2.06 10.01
N TRP A 272 -14.28 1.89 9.92
CA TRP A 272 -13.26 2.94 10.02
C TRP A 272 -13.22 3.68 11.36
N THR A 273 -13.75 3.07 12.43
CA THR A 273 -13.60 3.57 13.80
C THR A 273 -12.20 3.26 14.31
N GLU A 274 -11.56 4.22 14.98
CA GLU A 274 -10.24 4.04 15.60
C GLU A 274 -10.26 2.92 16.66
N VAL A 275 -9.39 1.91 16.48
CA VAL A 275 -9.07 0.85 17.45
C VAL A 275 -7.76 1.17 18.18
N THR A 276 -6.83 1.83 17.47
CA THR A 276 -5.55 2.33 18.01
C THR A 276 -5.21 3.68 17.41
N SER A 277 -4.61 4.56 18.21
CA SER A 277 -4.42 5.95 17.80
C SER A 277 -3.31 6.11 16.77
N PRO A 278 -3.49 6.98 15.74
CA PRO A 278 -2.48 7.28 14.75
C PRO A 278 -1.13 7.71 15.35
N GLN A 279 -0.03 7.22 14.79
CA GLN A 279 1.33 7.54 15.21
C GLN A 279 2.28 7.62 14.02
N GLU A 280 3.12 8.66 13.94
CA GLU A 280 4.23 8.69 12.98
C GLU A 280 5.27 7.63 13.36
N ILE A 281 5.53 6.71 12.43
CA ILE A 281 6.57 5.69 12.49
C ILE A 281 7.74 6.16 11.62
N SER A 282 8.98 5.93 12.06
CA SER A 282 10.17 6.26 11.28
C SER A 282 11.18 5.11 11.28
N ILE A 283 11.56 4.64 10.10
CA ILE A 283 12.52 3.54 9.90
C ILE A 283 13.83 4.11 9.34
N ALA A 284 14.86 4.16 10.19
CA ALA A 284 16.18 4.67 9.82
C ALA A 284 17.04 3.60 9.11
N LEU A 285 16.88 3.51 7.79
CA LEU A 285 17.61 2.59 6.92
C LEU A 285 19.12 2.89 6.82
N LYS A 286 19.53 4.12 7.14
CA LYS A 286 20.92 4.58 7.15
C LYS A 286 21.22 5.40 8.42
N LYS A 287 22.48 5.37 8.87
CA LYS A 287 22.96 6.17 10.01
C LYS A 287 22.91 7.69 9.80
N LYS A 288 22.78 8.13 8.55
CA LYS A 288 22.69 9.54 8.16
C LYS A 288 21.68 9.63 7.02
N VAL A 289 20.68 10.47 7.22
CA VAL A 289 19.72 10.86 6.18
C VAL A 289 20.29 12.07 5.44
N SER A 290 20.20 12.09 4.12
CA SER A 290 20.51 13.30 3.34
C SER A 290 19.44 14.36 3.59
N PRO A 291 19.79 15.64 3.80
CA PRO A 291 18.79 16.68 3.88
C PRO A 291 18.13 16.89 2.51
N VAL A 292 16.84 17.20 2.50
CA VAL A 292 16.11 17.59 1.29
C VAL A 292 16.80 18.78 0.64
N ASN A 293 17.10 18.68 -0.65
CA ASN A 293 17.65 19.79 -1.43
C ASN A 293 16.57 20.87 -1.57
N ASN A 294 16.75 22.04 -0.96
CA ASN A 294 15.82 23.18 -1.06
C ASN A 294 16.34 24.31 -1.96
N LYS A 295 17.17 23.96 -2.95
CA LYS A 295 17.51 24.83 -4.08
C LYS A 295 16.50 24.65 -5.21
N GLY A 296 16.35 25.70 -6.01
CA GLY A 296 15.40 25.83 -7.11
C GLY A 296 14.99 27.30 -7.22
N ASP A 297 13.97 27.59 -8.01
CA ASP A 297 13.45 28.95 -8.14
C ASP A 297 12.36 29.19 -7.09
N GLU A 298 12.60 30.12 -6.18
CA GLU A 298 11.63 30.51 -5.14
C GLU A 298 10.52 31.34 -5.77
N VAL A 299 9.30 30.80 -5.78
CA VAL A 299 8.13 31.41 -6.44
C VAL A 299 7.14 32.01 -5.44
N TYR A 300 7.19 31.60 -4.17
CA TYR A 300 6.39 32.16 -3.08
C TYR A 300 7.11 31.96 -1.74
N ASN A 301 7.04 32.94 -0.84
CA ASN A 301 7.68 32.92 0.48
C ASN A 301 7.02 33.94 1.43
N GLU A 302 5.81 33.65 1.89
CA GLU A 302 5.08 34.49 2.85
C GLU A 302 4.41 33.65 3.95
N ASN A 303 4.12 34.27 5.10
CA ASN A 303 3.41 33.66 6.23
C ASN A 303 4.03 32.36 6.79
N GLY A 304 5.33 32.14 6.56
CA GLY A 304 6.05 30.93 6.96
C GLY A 304 5.93 29.78 5.94
N ILE A 305 5.31 30.00 4.78
CA ILE A 305 5.12 28.99 3.74
C ILE A 305 5.96 29.38 2.52
N ARG A 306 6.75 28.43 2.02
CA ARG A 306 7.71 28.66 0.94
C ARG A 306 7.57 27.61 -0.15
N ILE A 307 7.39 28.06 -1.39
CA ILE A 307 7.23 27.20 -2.58
C ILE A 307 8.42 27.43 -3.50
N ILE A 308 9.04 26.33 -3.92
CA ILE A 308 10.26 26.32 -4.73
C ILE A 308 10.02 25.43 -5.95
N SER A 309 10.03 26.03 -7.14
CA SER A 309 9.99 25.29 -8.40
C SER A 309 11.27 24.47 -8.57
N LYS A 310 11.11 23.22 -9.00
CA LYS A 310 12.17 22.24 -9.27
C LYS A 310 12.43 22.03 -10.76
N GLY A 311 11.64 22.67 -11.62
CA GLY A 311 11.67 22.46 -13.06
C GLY A 311 10.49 21.63 -13.55
N LEU A 312 10.61 21.18 -14.79
CA LEU A 312 9.68 20.28 -15.46
C LEU A 312 10.34 18.91 -15.63
N MET A 313 9.55 17.84 -15.67
CA MET A 313 10.00 16.51 -16.08
C MET A 313 8.97 15.87 -17.02
N GLU A 314 9.40 15.37 -18.19
CA GLU A 314 8.53 14.56 -19.06
C GLU A 314 8.25 13.22 -18.37
N ASP A 315 7.02 12.70 -18.44
CA ASP A 315 6.81 11.29 -18.16
C ASP A 315 7.51 10.44 -19.26
N THR A 316 8.14 9.35 -18.82
CA THR A 316 8.82 8.37 -19.68
C THR A 316 8.09 7.03 -19.72
N SER A 317 6.93 6.93 -19.06
CA SER A 317 5.97 5.84 -19.26
C SER A 317 5.66 5.64 -20.75
N GLU A 318 5.47 4.38 -21.18
CA GLU A 318 5.00 4.12 -22.55
C GLU A 318 3.51 4.47 -22.75
N TYR A 319 2.80 4.82 -21.66
CA TYR A 319 1.36 5.09 -21.62
C TYR A 319 1.01 6.59 -21.52
N SER A 320 1.96 7.44 -21.13
CA SER A 320 1.78 8.88 -20.94
C SER A 320 2.95 9.65 -21.55
N LYS A 321 2.72 10.92 -21.86
CA LYS A 321 3.75 11.92 -22.20
C LYS A 321 3.53 13.23 -21.43
N ASP A 322 2.78 13.12 -20.34
CA ASP A 322 2.37 14.25 -19.52
C ASP A 322 3.62 14.90 -18.91
N ILE A 323 3.53 16.19 -18.59
CA ILE A 323 4.68 16.95 -18.10
C ILE A 323 4.45 17.32 -16.65
N ASN A 324 5.35 16.88 -15.79
CA ASN A 324 5.26 17.04 -14.34
C ASN A 324 5.93 18.37 -13.94
N MET A 325 5.17 19.30 -13.37
CA MET A 325 5.70 20.52 -12.74
C MET A 325 5.99 20.22 -11.27
N LEU A 326 7.27 20.13 -10.94
CA LEU A 326 7.70 19.68 -9.62
C LEU A 326 7.96 20.88 -8.69
N PHE A 327 7.41 20.82 -7.48
CA PHE A 327 7.61 21.83 -6.44
C PHE A 327 8.05 21.20 -5.12
N LEU A 328 8.96 21.86 -4.40
CA LEU A 328 9.16 21.65 -2.97
C LEU A 328 8.37 22.72 -2.20
N VAL A 329 7.51 22.29 -1.29
CA VAL A 329 6.77 23.16 -0.38
C VAL A 329 7.29 22.96 1.05
N GLU A 330 7.82 24.02 1.67
CA GLU A 330 8.30 24.02 3.06
C GLU A 330 7.27 24.75 3.95
N ASN A 331 6.69 24.04 4.93
CA ASN A 331 5.84 24.65 5.95
C ASN A 331 6.66 25.00 7.19
N ASN A 332 7.10 26.25 7.29
CA ASN A 332 7.78 26.82 8.44
C ASN A 332 6.83 27.61 9.37
N SER A 333 5.51 27.47 9.21
CA SER A 333 4.50 28.03 10.12
C SER A 333 4.34 27.17 11.40
N SER A 334 3.43 27.54 12.30
CA SER A 334 3.13 26.76 13.51
C SER A 334 2.04 25.71 13.35
N GLU A 335 1.25 25.78 12.28
CA GLU A 335 0.08 24.91 12.06
C GLU A 335 0.31 23.96 10.88
N ILE A 336 -0.54 22.94 10.75
CA ILE A 336 -0.65 22.16 9.51
C ILE A 336 -1.27 23.02 8.41
N ILE A 337 -0.80 22.82 7.18
CA ILE A 337 -1.40 23.40 5.97
C ILE A 337 -1.79 22.28 5.00
N GLU A 338 -2.83 22.52 4.21
CA GLU A 338 -3.07 21.79 2.95
C GLU A 338 -2.67 22.72 1.79
N ILE A 339 -2.01 22.20 0.77
CA ILE A 339 -1.84 22.88 -0.51
C ILE A 339 -2.49 22.06 -1.63
N ASP A 340 -3.27 22.76 -2.45
CA ASP A 340 -3.95 22.26 -3.63
C ASP A 340 -3.96 23.33 -4.73
N ASP A 341 -4.61 23.09 -5.87
CA ASP A 341 -4.82 24.15 -6.86
C ASP A 341 -6.02 25.06 -6.55
N SER A 342 -5.94 26.31 -7.00
CA SER A 342 -7.13 27.06 -7.34
C SER A 342 -7.67 26.45 -8.64
N TYR A 343 -8.87 25.89 -8.57
CA TYR A 343 -9.47 25.08 -9.64
C TYR A 343 -9.39 25.72 -11.04
N ASP A 344 -8.95 24.95 -12.03
CA ASP A 344 -8.74 25.35 -13.43
C ASP A 344 -7.83 26.62 -13.60
N SER A 345 -6.78 26.77 -12.79
CA SER A 345 -5.90 27.96 -12.83
C SER A 345 -4.59 27.83 -13.61
N LEU A 346 -4.18 26.61 -14.01
CA LEU A 346 -2.92 26.43 -14.75
C LEU A 346 -3.03 26.92 -16.21
N SER A 347 -2.05 27.74 -16.60
CA SER A 347 -1.76 28.04 -18.00
C SER A 347 -0.30 27.76 -18.37
N VAL A 348 -0.08 27.40 -19.63
CA VAL A 348 1.23 27.11 -20.22
C VAL A 348 1.39 28.01 -21.45
N ASN A 349 2.44 28.82 -21.50
CA ASN A 349 2.66 29.83 -22.54
C ASN A 349 1.43 30.76 -22.79
N GLY A 350 0.61 31.00 -21.75
CA GLY A 350 -0.62 31.80 -21.83
C GLY A 350 -1.87 31.07 -22.36
N TYR A 351 -1.83 29.73 -22.52
CA TYR A 351 -2.99 28.90 -22.84
C TYR A 351 -3.40 28.08 -21.62
N MET A 352 -4.69 28.07 -21.28
CA MET A 352 -5.22 27.19 -20.23
C MET A 352 -5.09 25.74 -20.67
N VAL A 353 -4.66 24.86 -19.76
CA VAL A 353 -4.48 23.43 -20.02
C VAL A 353 -5.16 22.57 -18.95
N GLY A 354 -5.46 21.33 -19.29
CA GLY A 354 -5.82 20.28 -18.33
C GLY A 354 -4.60 19.77 -17.57
N TYR A 355 -4.81 19.45 -16.30
CA TYR A 355 -3.79 18.92 -15.40
C TYR A 355 -4.43 18.15 -14.24
N MET A 356 -3.60 17.40 -13.52
CA MET A 356 -3.94 16.80 -12.24
C MET A 356 -2.94 17.25 -11.17
N ILE A 357 -3.45 17.48 -9.97
CA ILE A 357 -2.67 17.69 -8.75
C ILE A 357 -3.25 16.76 -7.67
N GLY A 358 -2.39 16.23 -6.82
CA GLY A 358 -2.84 15.57 -5.59
C GLY A 358 -2.57 16.48 -4.40
N SER A 359 -3.61 16.89 -3.67
CA SER A 359 -3.45 17.76 -2.51
C SER A 359 -2.46 17.19 -1.49
N ARG A 360 -1.81 18.09 -0.75
CA ARG A 360 -0.76 17.76 0.22
C ARG A 360 -1.01 18.43 1.54
N GLU A 361 -1.36 17.63 2.55
CA GLU A 361 -1.21 18.02 3.94
C GLU A 361 0.28 18.02 4.33
N ILE A 362 0.73 19.14 4.93
CA ILE A 362 2.12 19.40 5.33
C ILE A 362 2.12 19.91 6.78
N PRO A 363 2.47 19.08 7.78
CA PRO A 363 2.55 19.51 9.16
C PRO A 363 3.63 20.58 9.40
N ALA A 364 3.49 21.34 10.49
CA ALA A 364 4.42 22.37 10.90
C ALA A 364 5.87 21.84 10.99
N GLY A 365 6.81 22.53 10.32
CA GLY A 365 8.23 22.15 10.27
C GLY A 365 8.56 21.00 9.31
N LYS A 366 7.61 20.52 8.50
CA LYS A 366 7.82 19.50 7.46
C LYS A 366 7.88 20.15 6.06
N CYS A 367 8.21 19.35 5.05
CA CYS A 367 8.17 19.75 3.65
C CYS A 367 7.61 18.61 2.78
N ALA A 368 7.05 18.94 1.61
CA ALA A 368 6.46 17.97 0.69
C ALA A 368 6.87 18.22 -0.77
N LEU A 369 6.89 17.14 -1.55
CA LEU A 369 6.74 17.21 -3.01
C LEU A 369 5.27 17.50 -3.33
N VAL A 370 5.05 18.59 -4.07
CA VAL A 370 3.83 18.81 -4.85
C VAL A 370 4.19 18.57 -6.31
N ASP A 371 3.43 17.69 -6.96
CA ASP A 371 3.56 17.35 -8.36
C ASP A 371 2.27 17.77 -9.08
N VAL A 372 2.42 18.42 -10.24
CA VAL A 372 1.31 18.87 -11.09
C VAL A 372 1.53 18.30 -12.47
N GLU A 373 0.76 17.28 -12.80
CA GLU A 373 0.85 16.49 -14.04
C GLU A 373 0.02 17.19 -15.13
N ILE A 374 0.68 17.78 -16.13
CA ILE A 374 0.02 18.47 -17.25
C ILE A 374 -0.33 17.48 -18.36
N ASP A 375 -1.61 17.43 -18.76
CA ASP A 375 -2.11 16.56 -19.83
C ASP A 375 -1.44 16.87 -21.19
N ASP A 376 -0.70 15.89 -21.78
CA ASP A 376 -0.14 15.94 -23.13
C ASP A 376 -1.22 16.25 -24.17
N SER A 377 -2.41 15.68 -24.00
CA SER A 377 -3.55 15.96 -24.89
C SER A 377 -3.96 17.44 -24.90
N SER A 378 -3.90 18.12 -23.74
CA SER A 378 -4.24 19.53 -23.62
C SER A 378 -3.11 20.44 -24.14
N LEU A 379 -1.86 20.04 -23.95
CA LEU A 379 -0.70 20.68 -24.58
C LEU A 379 -0.72 20.54 -26.11
N GLN A 380 -1.23 19.43 -26.65
CA GLN A 380 -1.40 19.24 -28.09
C GLN A 380 -2.53 20.09 -28.67
N ASP A 381 -3.70 20.12 -28.02
CA ASP A 381 -4.84 20.96 -28.43
C ASP A 381 -4.52 22.46 -28.36
N SER A 382 -3.68 22.86 -27.39
CA SER A 382 -3.13 24.23 -27.28
C SER A 382 -2.03 24.55 -28.29
N GLY A 383 -1.59 23.57 -29.09
CA GLY A 383 -0.54 23.73 -30.11
C GLY A 383 0.90 23.80 -29.56
N ILE A 384 1.11 23.44 -28.29
CA ILE A 384 2.39 23.53 -27.57
C ILE A 384 3.22 22.26 -27.76
N ALA A 385 2.63 21.07 -27.52
CA ALA A 385 3.37 19.80 -27.53
C ALA A 385 3.77 19.30 -28.94
N GLY A 386 3.18 19.85 -30.01
CA GLY A 386 3.19 19.23 -31.34
C GLY A 386 4.56 18.96 -32.01
N ILE A 387 5.65 19.58 -31.54
CA ILE A 387 7.02 19.39 -32.08
C ILE A 387 8.12 19.33 -31.00
N ALA A 388 7.92 19.91 -29.81
CA ALA A 388 9.02 20.26 -28.90
C ALA A 388 9.04 19.57 -27.52
N GLY A 389 7.99 18.83 -27.14
CA GLY A 389 7.87 18.24 -25.80
C GLY A 389 8.05 19.29 -24.70
N ILE A 390 8.79 18.94 -23.64
CA ILE A 390 9.18 19.85 -22.56
C ILE A 390 9.85 21.15 -23.04
N THR A 391 10.59 21.11 -24.14
CA THR A 391 11.28 22.30 -24.70
C THR A 391 10.33 23.28 -25.41
N GLY A 392 9.05 22.92 -25.56
CA GLY A 392 7.99 23.82 -26.03
C GLY A 392 7.43 24.72 -24.93
N ILE A 393 7.72 24.44 -23.65
CA ILE A 393 7.23 25.21 -22.51
C ILE A 393 8.26 26.28 -22.16
N ALA A 394 7.90 27.56 -22.33
CA ALA A 394 8.72 28.71 -21.99
C ALA A 394 8.28 29.35 -20.66
N GLU A 395 6.99 29.27 -20.33
CA GLU A 395 6.45 29.70 -19.03
C GLU A 395 5.21 28.91 -18.61
N THR A 396 5.02 28.80 -17.30
CA THR A 396 3.82 28.26 -16.66
C THR A 396 3.33 29.24 -15.59
N GLU A 397 2.03 29.46 -15.52
CA GLU A 397 1.38 30.28 -14.50
C GLU A 397 0.27 29.47 -13.84
N MET A 398 0.28 29.33 -12.51
CA MET A 398 -0.67 28.54 -11.75
C MET A 398 -1.03 29.28 -10.45
N THR A 399 -2.25 29.16 -9.96
CA THR A 399 -2.60 29.65 -8.61
C THR A 399 -2.78 28.47 -7.69
N PHE A 400 -1.97 28.40 -6.63
CA PHE A 400 -2.21 27.44 -5.56
C PHE A 400 -3.25 27.98 -4.60
N GLU A 401 -4.05 27.10 -4.01
CA GLU A 401 -4.89 27.41 -2.85
C GLU A 401 -4.26 26.74 -1.62
N ILE A 402 -3.94 27.54 -0.60
CA ILE A 402 -3.31 27.06 0.63
C ILE A 402 -4.29 27.24 1.78
N ARG A 403 -4.61 26.15 2.47
CA ARG A 403 -5.59 26.10 3.57
C ARG A 403 -4.95 25.78 4.91
N ASP A 404 -5.60 26.20 6.00
CA ASP A 404 -5.30 25.71 7.35
C ASP A 404 -5.93 24.32 7.60
N GLY A 405 -5.59 23.69 8.73
CA GLY A 405 -6.20 22.42 9.16
C GLY A 405 -7.70 22.46 9.50
N ASN A 406 -8.39 23.59 9.27
CA ASN A 406 -9.86 23.69 9.31
C ASN A 406 -10.45 23.94 7.91
N TYR A 407 -9.64 23.78 6.85
CA TYR A 407 -9.96 24.07 5.45
C TYR A 407 -10.29 25.54 5.14
N ASN A 408 -9.86 26.50 5.98
CA ASN A 408 -9.94 27.92 5.63
C ASN A 408 -8.79 28.28 4.69
N VAL A 409 -9.07 28.94 3.58
CA VAL A 409 -8.04 29.50 2.70
C VAL A 409 -7.24 30.59 3.44
N ILE A 410 -5.92 30.42 3.54
CA ILE A 410 -4.99 31.34 4.20
C ILE A 410 -4.05 32.05 3.24
N ALA A 411 -3.85 31.52 2.02
CA ALA A 411 -3.15 32.18 0.93
C ALA A 411 -3.56 31.60 -0.44
N GLU A 412 -3.55 32.44 -1.48
CA GLU A 412 -3.84 32.06 -2.88
C GLU A 412 -2.74 32.58 -3.82
N PRO A 413 -1.49 32.06 -3.75
CA PRO A 413 -0.40 32.60 -4.56
C PRO A 413 -0.47 32.14 -6.02
N THR A 414 -0.60 33.10 -6.93
CA THR A 414 -0.29 32.90 -8.36
C THR A 414 1.23 32.87 -8.55
N VAL A 415 1.76 31.71 -8.94
CA VAL A 415 3.17 31.48 -9.25
C VAL A 415 3.40 31.52 -10.77
N LEU A 416 4.46 32.20 -11.20
CA LEU A 416 4.90 32.24 -12.60
C LEU A 416 6.33 31.70 -12.69
N VAL A 417 6.51 30.59 -13.40
CA VAL A 417 7.82 29.99 -13.68
C VAL A 417 8.20 30.23 -15.14
N LYS A 418 9.49 30.48 -15.41
CA LYS A 418 10.04 30.65 -16.76
C LYS A 418 11.25 29.73 -16.91
N TYR A 419 11.38 29.10 -18.07
CA TYR A 419 12.33 28.00 -18.33
C TYR A 419 13.36 28.36 -19.42
#